data_AF-A0A2N0P016-F1
#
_entry.id   AF-A0A2N0P016-F1
#
_cell.length_a   1.000
_cell.length_b   1.000
_cell.length_c   1.000
_cell.angle_alpha   90.00
_cell.angle_beta   90.00
_cell.angle_gamma   90.00
#
_symmetry.space_group_name_H-M   'P 1'
#
loop_
_entity.id
_entity.type
_entity.pdbx_description
1 polymer ?
#
loop_
_entity_poly.entity_id
_entity_poly.type
_entity_poly.pdbx_seq_one_letter_code
_entity_poly.pdbx_strand_id
1 'polypeptide(L)' 'MAQDTSSIKTAKALDDYVLLGRSGLRVSPLCLGTATFGEQWGIGANKEESKKVFDLYYERGGNFFDTACNYNDGEV' A
#
# COMPACT_ATOMS: atom_id res chain seq x y z
N MET A 1 12.46 9.28 33.11
CA MET A 1 12.28 9.00 31.67
C MET A 1 11.07 9.79 31.20
N ALA A 2 11.29 10.92 30.53
CA ALA A 2 10.21 11.74 30.01
C ALA A 2 9.58 11.01 28.81
N GLN A 3 8.27 10.77 28.85
CA GLN A 3 7.53 10.28 27.69
C GLN A 3 7.36 11.44 26.72
N ASP A 4 7.79 11.25 25.47
CA ASP A 4 7.53 12.17 24.37
C ASP A 4 6.02 12.14 24.09
N THR A 5 5.33 13.22 24.47
CA THR A 5 3.89 13.42 24.27
C THR A 5 3.57 14.12 22.95
N SER A 6 4.45 14.03 21.95
CA SER A 6 4.10 14.47 20.60
C SER A 6 2.82 13.74 20.15
N SER A 7 1.74 14.50 19.97
CA SER A 7 0.44 13.98 19.59
C SER A 7 0.58 13.26 18.25
N ILE A 8 0.60 11.93 18.27
CA ILE A 8 0.49 11.13 17.05
C ILE A 8 -0.83 11.56 16.40
N LYS A 9 -0.74 12.28 15.28
CA LYS A 9 -1.92 12.49 14.43
C LYS A 9 -2.35 11.11 13.98
N THR A 10 -3.50 10.64 14.46
CA THR A 10 -4.07 9.37 14.03
C THR A 10 -4.13 9.37 12.51
N ALA A 11 -3.37 8.48 11.87
CA ALA A 11 -3.49 8.28 10.43
C ALA A 11 -4.93 7.85 10.12
N LYS A 12 -5.52 8.41 9.05
CA LYS A 12 -6.85 7.98 8.59
C LYS A 12 -6.89 6.47 8.36
N ALA A 13 -8.03 5.85 8.64
CA ALA A 13 -8.22 4.44 8.34
C ALA A 13 -8.22 4.22 6.81
N LEU A 14 -7.88 3.01 6.35
CA LEU A 14 -7.76 2.77 4.89
C LEU A 14 -9.11 2.81 4.16
N ASP A 15 -10.20 2.56 4.87
CA ASP A 15 -11.58 2.70 4.41
C ASP A 15 -12.15 4.13 4.53
N ASP A 16 -11.40 5.09 5.08
CA ASP A 16 -11.73 6.53 5.07
C ASP A 16 -11.44 7.15 3.69
N TYR A 17 -12.12 6.65 2.66
CA TYR A 17 -11.83 6.99 1.28
C TYR A 17 -11.87 8.50 1.00
N VAL A 18 -10.89 8.96 0.21
CA VAL A 18 -10.75 10.34 -0.26
C VAL A 18 -10.94 10.42 -1.77
N LEU A 19 -11.31 11.58 -2.29
CA LEU A 19 -11.41 11.79 -3.74
C LEU A 19 -10.03 11.92 -4.37
N LEU A 20 -9.78 11.16 -5.44
CA LEU A 20 -8.58 11.33 -6.26
C LEU A 20 -8.77 12.52 -7.20
N GLY A 21 -8.52 13.72 -6.67
CA GLY A 21 -8.68 14.98 -7.41
C GLY A 21 -10.09 15.15 -7.96
N ARG A 22 -10.20 15.45 -9.26
CA ARG A 22 -11.49 15.68 -9.96
C ARG A 22 -11.98 14.45 -10.75
N SER A 23 -11.35 13.29 -10.56
CA SER A 23 -11.71 12.06 -11.30
C SER A 23 -13.04 11.44 -10.86
N GLY A 24 -13.51 11.76 -9.65
CA GLY A 24 -14.65 11.10 -9.02
C GLY A 24 -14.33 9.75 -8.36
N LEU A 25 -13.08 9.25 -8.48
CA LEU A 25 -12.64 8.02 -7.83
C LEU A 25 -12.49 8.24 -6.32
N ARG A 26 -12.96 7.27 -5.54
CA ARG A 26 -12.79 7.20 -4.08
C ARG A 26 -11.71 6.19 -3.75
N VAL A 27 -10.61 6.65 -3.18
CA VAL A 27 -9.41 5.85 -2.92
C VAL A 27 -9.03 5.89 -1.45
N SER A 28 -8.39 4.86 -0.95
CA SER A 28 -7.78 4.83 0.38
C SER A 28 -6.78 5.98 0.53
N PRO A 29 -6.64 6.55 1.75
CA PRO A 29 -5.68 7.63 2.01
C PRO A 29 -4.21 7.21 1.82
N LEU A 30 -3.94 5.91 1.74
CA LEU A 30 -2.63 5.34 1.39
C LEU A 30 -2.77 4.37 0.21
N CYS A 31 -1.81 4.47 -0.72
CA CYS A 31 -1.68 3.58 -1.87
C CYS A 31 -0.70 2.43 -1.55
N LEU A 32 -1.05 1.20 -1.93
CA LEU A 32 -0.13 0.06 -1.88
C LEU A 32 0.70 0.01 -3.17
N GLY A 33 1.98 0.37 -3.08
CA GLY A 33 2.93 0.21 -4.18
C GLY A 33 3.44 -1.22 -4.30
N THR A 34 3.51 -1.76 -5.52
CA THR A 34 3.92 -3.14 -5.79
C THR A 34 5.32 -3.26 -6.40
N ALA A 35 6.16 -2.22 -6.32
CA ALA A 35 7.50 -2.21 -6.92
C ALA A 35 8.43 -3.32 -6.41
N THR A 36 8.19 -3.82 -5.20
CA THR A 36 8.97 -4.89 -4.56
C THR A 36 8.20 -6.22 -4.50
N PHE A 37 7.08 -6.34 -5.20
CA PHE A 37 6.40 -7.62 -5.35
C PHE A 37 7.08 -8.36 -6.51
N GLY A 38 7.50 -9.60 -6.28
CA GLY A 38 8.37 -10.35 -7.20
C GLY A 38 9.83 -10.36 -6.75
N GLU A 39 10.62 -11.24 -7.36
CA GLU A 39 12.01 -11.50 -6.99
C GLU A 39 12.99 -11.28 -8.15
N GLN A 40 12.48 -10.95 -9.34
CA GLN A 40 13.24 -10.81 -10.58
C GLN A 40 14.44 -9.88 -10.49
N TRP A 41 14.35 -8.78 -9.72
CA TRP A 41 15.47 -7.85 -9.53
C TRP A 41 16.49 -8.30 -8.47
N GLY A 42 16.31 -9.48 -7.86
CA GLY A 42 17.07 -9.94 -6.71
C GLY A 42 16.80 -9.16 -5.42
N ILE A 43 15.84 -8.22 -5.47
CA ILE A 43 15.34 -7.42 -4.36
C ILE A 43 13.80 -7.44 -4.42
N GLY A 44 13.15 -7.89 -3.35
CA GLY A 44 11.70 -7.96 -3.30
C GLY A 44 11.19 -9.12 -2.44
N ALA A 45 9.88 -9.31 -2.49
CA ALA A 45 9.16 -10.35 -1.76
C ALA A 45 8.63 -11.38 -2.75
N ASN A 46 8.83 -12.66 -2.43
CA ASN A 46 8.19 -13.74 -3.17
C ASN A 46 6.66 -13.62 -3.14
N LYS A 47 6.00 -14.44 -3.95
CA LYS A 47 4.54 -14.43 -4.10
C LYS A 47 3.78 -14.58 -2.77
N GLU A 48 4.27 -15.43 -1.87
CA GLU A 48 3.59 -15.74 -0.61
C GLU A 48 3.67 -14.57 0.38
N GLU A 49 4.84 -13.94 0.50
CA GLU A 49 5.02 -12.74 1.31
C GLU A 49 4.29 -11.53 0.72
N SER A 50 4.37 -11.34 -0.61
CA SER A 50 3.61 -10.31 -1.32
C SER A 50 2.11 -10.47 -1.09
N LYS A 51 1.60 -11.71 -1.11
CA LYS A 51 0.20 -12.00 -0.82
C LYS A 51 -0.17 -11.62 0.62
N LYS A 52 0.69 -11.89 1.62
CA LYS A 52 0.42 -11.49 3.02
C LYS A 52 0.29 -9.97 3.15
N VAL A 53 1.15 -9.21 2.48
CA VAL A 53 1.08 -7.74 2.47
C VAL A 53 -0.21 -7.26 1.79
N PHE A 54 -0.54 -7.85 0.63
CA PHE A 54 -1.78 -7.56 -0.08
C PHE A 54 -3.02 -7.85 0.77
N ASP A 55 -3.10 -9.05 1.36
CA ASP A 55 -4.23 -9.49 2.18
C ASP A 55 -4.42 -8.52 3.36
N LEU A 56 -3.34 -8.18 4.07
CA LEU A 56 -3.41 -7.23 5.18
C LEU A 56 -3.91 -5.85 4.73
N TYR A 57 -3.43 -5.32 3.60
CA TYR A 57 -3.89 -4.03 3.09
C TYR A 57 -5.37 -4.08 2.70
N TYR A 58 -5.77 -5.12 1.98
CA TYR A 58 -7.14 -5.33 1.52
C TYR A 58 -8.12 -5.53 2.67
N GLU A 59 -7.79 -6.39 3.64
CA GLU A 59 -8.62 -6.67 4.82
C GLU A 59 -8.84 -5.44 5.71
N ARG A 60 -7.92 -4.46 5.65
CA ARG A 60 -8.05 -3.18 6.35
C ARG A 60 -8.86 -2.12 5.58
N GLY A 61 -9.40 -2.46 4.41
CA GLY A 61 -10.18 -1.56 3.56
C GLY A 61 -9.36 -0.84 2.49
N GLY A 62 -8.14 -1.29 2.21
CA GLY A 62 -7.30 -0.75 1.16
C GLY A 62 -7.86 -1.02 -0.24
N ASN A 63 -7.96 0.02 -1.08
CA ASN A 63 -8.49 -0.09 -2.44
C ASN A 63 -7.64 0.61 -3.53
N PHE A 64 -6.46 1.14 -3.18
CA PHE A 64 -5.62 1.91 -4.09
C PHE A 64 -4.26 1.25 -4.27
N PHE A 65 -3.96 0.82 -5.49
CA PHE A 65 -2.75 0.06 -5.83
C PHE A 65 -1.95 0.78 -6.91
N ASP A 66 -0.62 0.79 -6.78
CA ASP A 66 0.34 1.32 -7.76
C ASP A 66 1.20 0.18 -8.33
N THR A 67 1.30 0.10 -9.66
CA THR A 67 2.07 -0.93 -10.37
C THR A 67 2.60 -0.41 -11.70
N ALA A 68 3.58 -1.10 -12.29
CA ALA A 68 4.14 -0.78 -13.60
C ALA A 68 4.72 -2.02 -14.27
N CYS A 69 4.73 -2.04 -15.61
CA CYS A 69 5.33 -3.15 -16.39
C CYS A 69 6.82 -3.37 -16.12
N ASN A 70 7.51 -2.33 -15.62
CA ASN A 70 8.92 -2.45 -15.28
C ASN A 70 9.13 -2.98 -13.87
N TYR A 71 8.14 -2.93 -12.96
CA TYR A 71 8.32 -3.43 -11.59
C TYR A 71 8.52 -4.95 -11.63
N ASN A 72 9.70 -5.44 -11.23
CA ASN A 72 10.12 -6.85 -11.39
C ASN A 72 9.80 -7.42 -12.78
N ASP A 73 10.01 -6.64 -13.84
CA ASP A 73 9.68 -7.01 -15.24
C ASP A 73 8.22 -7.45 -15.46
N GLY A 74 7.29 -6.97 -14.62
CA GLY A 74 5.86 -7.28 -14.70
C GLY A 74 5.48 -8.61 -14.04
N GLU A 75 6.37 -9.18 -13.23
CA GLU A 75 6.08 -10.34 -12.39
C GLU A 75 5.02 -9.99 -11.32
N VAL A 76 3.99 -10.85 -11.17
CA VAL A 76 2.90 -10.69 -10.19
C VAL A 76 2.57 -12.01 -9.51
#